data_AF-A0AAN7A329-F1
#
_entry.id   AF-A0AAN7A329-F1
#
_cell.length_a   1.000
_cell.length_b   1.000
_cell.length_c   1.000
_cell.angle_alpha   90.00
_cell.angle_beta   90.00
_cell.angle_gamma   90.00
#
_symmetry.space_group_name_H-M   'P 1'
#
loop_
_entity.id
_entity.type
_entity.pdbx_description
1 polymer ?
#
loop_
_entity_poly.entity_id
_entity_poly.type
_entity_poly.pdbx_seq_one_letter_code
_entity_poly.pdbx_strand_id
1 'polypeptide(L)'
;MFYDFSIYDPVDDLSINHRIQACSSFGPDFEQIPTEAVASADVDTAETVKVNFEIGWWEEGFGLPVAGIRSLIQQIRTYVARGHGATDTPFIMFGQSGQAALGLYIGQGLLNQGLGESALRILQDNLDKLNVSTPQLAMQLCGSGYDSTHVFGVAVMSNGTFSPIQDAIKSWANATCLSFAGSTTFPSEAKFSTPLLYTNATLLHHNSTQTNFTLRARTLQQRSKTHQLQRRADCRTVQVEAGNGCAELAVKCGITPYNFDRLNPGICGSLHPKQHVCCTEGTLPDFRPKPKADGSCFDYSVKPDDNCANLAAEYSMKVTDIETFNKNT
;
A
#
# COMPACT_ATOMS: atom_id res chain seq x y z
N MET A 1 -3.49 -18.51 -14.61
CA MET A 1 -2.11 -18.08 -14.35
C MET A 1 -2.16 -16.87 -13.43
N PHE A 2 -1.26 -16.78 -12.47
CA PHE A 2 -1.06 -15.62 -11.61
C PHE A 2 0.33 -15.06 -11.86
N TYR A 3 0.46 -13.75 -11.74
CA TYR A 3 1.68 -13.03 -12.06
C TYR A 3 2.03 -12.04 -10.96
N ASP A 4 3.34 -11.83 -10.83
CA ASP A 4 3.96 -10.80 -10.01
C ASP A 4 4.98 -10.04 -10.86
N PHE A 5 4.76 -8.73 -11.00
CA PHE A 5 5.58 -7.79 -11.76
C PHE A 5 5.34 -6.36 -11.27
N SER A 6 6.26 -5.45 -11.60
CA SER A 6 6.14 -4.04 -11.21
C SER A 6 4.97 -3.36 -11.92
N ILE A 7 4.21 -2.53 -11.20
CA ILE A 7 3.13 -1.73 -11.79
C ILE A 7 3.67 -0.59 -12.69
N TYR A 8 4.98 -0.36 -12.64
CA TYR A 8 5.68 0.64 -13.46
C TYR A 8 6.41 0.03 -14.67
N ASP A 9 6.39 -1.30 -14.84
CA ASP A 9 6.89 -2.00 -16.03
C ASP A 9 5.73 -2.21 -17.02
N PRO A 10 5.67 -1.55 -18.20
CA PRO A 10 4.51 -1.63 -19.09
C PRO A 10 4.44 -2.98 -19.80
N VAL A 11 3.95 -4.02 -19.12
CA VAL A 11 4.10 -5.44 -19.52
C VAL A 11 3.45 -5.85 -20.84
N ASP A 12 2.58 -5.00 -21.42
CA ASP A 12 2.04 -5.23 -22.77
C ASP A 12 2.91 -4.63 -23.88
N ASP A 13 3.97 -3.86 -23.56
CA ASP A 13 4.91 -3.30 -24.53
C ASP A 13 5.92 -4.34 -24.99
N LEU A 14 5.57 -5.04 -26.07
CA LEU A 14 6.41 -6.07 -26.69
C LEU A 14 7.78 -5.58 -27.20
N SER A 15 8.05 -4.28 -27.18
CA SER A 15 9.33 -3.71 -27.63
C SER A 15 10.43 -3.71 -26.56
N ILE A 16 10.08 -3.96 -25.29
CA ILE A 16 11.03 -3.99 -24.18
C ILE A 16 11.05 -5.36 -23.47
N ASN A 17 12.13 -5.64 -22.75
CA ASN A 17 12.24 -6.86 -21.95
C ASN A 17 11.61 -6.65 -20.58
N HIS A 18 10.68 -7.52 -20.21
CA HIS A 18 10.00 -7.50 -18.91
C HIS A 18 10.54 -8.56 -17.97
N ARG A 19 10.43 -8.31 -16.66
CA ARG A 19 10.71 -9.31 -15.61
C ARG A 19 9.40 -9.70 -14.94
N ILE A 20 8.89 -10.87 -15.31
CA ILE A 20 7.59 -11.38 -14.86
C ILE A 20 7.82 -12.68 -14.09
N GLN A 21 7.37 -12.71 -12.83
CA GLN A 21 7.20 -13.96 -12.10
C GLN A 21 5.79 -14.49 -12.37
N ALA A 22 5.65 -15.80 -12.56
CA ALA A 22 4.36 -16.41 -12.86
C ALA A 22 4.22 -17.76 -12.21
N CYS A 23 3.01 -18.09 -11.79
CA CYS A 23 2.63 -19.43 -11.36
C CYS A 23 1.27 -19.85 -11.95
N SER A 24 1.09 -21.16 -12.12
CA SER A 24 -0.20 -21.74 -12.42
C SER A 24 -0.86 -22.19 -11.14
N SER A 25 -2.17 -21.99 -11.02
CA SER A 25 -3.02 -22.65 -10.04
C SER A 25 -4.20 -23.26 -10.77
N PHE A 26 -4.57 -24.47 -10.37
CA PHE A 26 -5.69 -25.23 -10.91
C PHE A 26 -6.50 -25.87 -9.77
N GLY A 27 -7.83 -25.76 -9.84
CA GLY A 27 -8.71 -26.41 -8.87
C GLY A 27 -8.36 -26.02 -7.41
N PRO A 28 -8.08 -26.98 -6.52
CA PRO A 28 -7.84 -26.72 -5.10
C PRO A 28 -6.38 -26.38 -4.76
N ASP A 29 -5.51 -26.01 -5.71
CA ASP A 29 -4.08 -25.79 -5.43
C ASP A 29 -3.84 -24.82 -4.26
N PHE A 30 -4.52 -23.67 -4.26
CA PHE A 30 -4.43 -22.71 -3.14
C PHE A 30 -5.07 -23.23 -1.83
N GLU A 31 -5.95 -24.23 -1.88
CA GLU A 31 -6.47 -24.90 -0.70
C GLU A 31 -5.48 -25.92 -0.10
N GLN A 32 -4.45 -26.30 -0.85
CA GLN A 32 -3.41 -27.23 -0.40
C GLN A 32 -2.21 -26.51 0.21
N ILE A 33 -2.07 -25.20 -0.03
CA ILE A 33 -1.02 -24.40 0.59
C ILE A 33 -1.32 -24.30 2.10
N PRO A 34 -0.36 -24.64 2.98
CA PRO A 34 -0.54 -24.46 4.42
C PRO A 34 -0.94 -23.03 4.72
N THR A 35 -2.01 -22.87 5.51
CA THR A 35 -2.47 -21.55 5.95
C THR A 35 -1.30 -20.80 6.56
N GLU A 36 -1.02 -19.61 6.06
CA GLU A 36 -0.05 -18.75 6.72
C GLU A 36 -0.64 -18.30 8.06
N ALA A 37 0.17 -18.38 9.10
CA ALA A 37 -0.19 -17.80 10.38
C ALA A 37 -0.22 -16.29 10.18
N VAL A 38 -1.37 -15.76 9.75
CA VAL A 38 -1.76 -14.39 10.04
C VAL A 38 -1.50 -14.23 11.53
N ALA A 39 -0.70 -13.24 11.93
CA ALA A 39 -0.49 -13.02 13.34
C ALA A 39 -1.88 -12.94 13.97
N SER A 40 -2.25 -13.87 14.86
CA SER A 40 -3.60 -13.90 15.43
C SER A 40 -3.97 -12.56 16.07
N ALA A 41 -2.94 -11.83 16.51
CA ALA A 41 -3.00 -10.44 16.95
C ALA A 41 -3.57 -9.46 15.89
N ASP A 42 -3.27 -9.60 14.61
CA ASP A 42 -3.75 -8.69 13.55
C ASP A 42 -5.25 -8.91 13.27
N VAL A 43 -5.73 -10.15 13.37
CA VAL A 43 -7.15 -10.49 13.20
C VAL A 43 -7.99 -10.02 14.39
N ASP A 44 -7.44 -10.14 15.60
CA ASP A 44 -8.12 -9.79 16.86
C ASP A 44 -8.15 -8.27 17.13
N THR A 45 -7.23 -7.51 16.54
CA THR A 45 -7.14 -6.04 16.68
C THR A 45 -7.79 -5.27 15.53
N ALA A 46 -8.10 -5.93 14.41
CA ALA A 46 -8.69 -5.26 13.26
C ALA A 46 -10.09 -4.71 13.56
N GLU A 47 -10.30 -3.45 13.22
CA GLU A 47 -11.59 -2.77 13.38
C GLU A 47 -12.51 -3.11 12.20
N THR A 48 -13.74 -3.55 12.48
CA THR A 48 -14.77 -3.73 11.45
C THR A 48 -15.43 -2.39 11.15
N VAL A 49 -15.27 -1.90 9.93
CA VAL A 49 -15.80 -0.62 9.46
C VAL A 49 -16.86 -0.87 8.38
N LYS A 50 -17.99 -0.15 8.47
CA LYS A 50 -19.00 -0.15 7.41
C LYS A 50 -18.50 0.68 6.23
N VAL A 51 -18.49 0.07 5.04
CA VAL A 51 -17.96 0.68 3.83
C VAL A 51 -18.93 0.48 2.66
N ASN A 52 -18.74 1.27 1.61
CA ASN A 52 -19.41 1.07 0.33
C ASN A 52 -18.35 0.73 -0.70
N PHE A 53 -18.47 -0.44 -1.32
CA PHE A 53 -17.66 -0.78 -2.48
C PHE A 53 -18.34 -0.28 -3.74
N GLU A 54 -17.64 0.52 -4.52
CA GLU A 54 -18.10 0.98 -5.82
C GLU A 54 -17.67 -0.02 -6.89
N ILE A 55 -18.59 -0.46 -7.74
CA ILE A 55 -18.30 -1.19 -8.97
C ILE A 55 -18.64 -0.27 -10.14
N GLY A 56 -17.68 -0.01 -11.02
CA GLY A 56 -17.87 0.89 -12.16
C GLY A 56 -17.23 0.39 -13.46
N TRP A 57 -17.68 1.02 -14.55
CA TRP A 57 -17.33 0.70 -15.94
C TRP A 57 -17.19 1.98 -16.77
N TRP A 58 -16.49 1.90 -17.91
CA TRP A 58 -16.18 3.06 -18.75
C TRP A 58 -16.92 3.08 -20.08
N GLU A 59 -16.81 2.02 -20.87
CA GLU A 59 -17.37 1.98 -22.22
C GLU A 59 -18.28 0.77 -22.42
N GLU A 60 -19.30 0.94 -23.24
CA GLU A 60 -20.05 -0.18 -23.79
C GLU A 60 -19.21 -0.85 -24.90
N GLY A 61 -19.08 -2.17 -24.86
CA GLY A 61 -18.28 -2.93 -25.80
C GLY A 61 -18.49 -4.43 -25.68
N PHE A 62 -17.56 -5.23 -26.21
CA PHE A 62 -17.59 -6.69 -26.04
C PHE A 62 -17.62 -7.02 -24.53
N GLY A 63 -18.57 -7.87 -24.14
CA GLY A 63 -18.80 -8.20 -22.74
C GLY A 63 -17.62 -8.91 -22.07
N LEU A 64 -17.66 -8.94 -20.75
CA LEU A 64 -16.64 -9.58 -19.92
C LEU A 64 -16.62 -11.12 -20.09
N PRO A 65 -15.45 -11.77 -20.08
CA PRO A 65 -15.32 -13.22 -20.00
C PRO A 65 -15.65 -13.74 -18.58
N VAL A 66 -16.94 -13.70 -18.22
CA VAL A 66 -17.42 -13.89 -16.84
C VAL A 66 -16.92 -15.17 -16.18
N ALA A 67 -16.87 -16.29 -16.91
CA ALA A 67 -16.36 -17.55 -16.37
C ALA A 67 -14.88 -17.48 -15.96
N GLY A 68 -14.04 -16.84 -16.79
CA GLY A 68 -12.62 -16.64 -16.51
C GLY A 68 -12.41 -15.72 -15.30
N ILE A 69 -13.18 -14.63 -15.24
CA ILE A 69 -13.13 -13.67 -14.12
C ILE A 69 -13.58 -14.32 -12.82
N ARG A 70 -14.70 -15.05 -12.84
CA ARG A 70 -15.22 -15.78 -11.68
C ARG A 70 -14.19 -16.79 -11.16
N SER A 71 -13.51 -17.50 -12.07
CA SER A 71 -12.45 -18.44 -11.71
C SER A 71 -11.25 -17.73 -11.04
N LEU A 72 -10.80 -16.59 -11.58
CA LEU A 72 -9.72 -15.80 -10.98
C LEU A 72 -10.11 -15.27 -9.59
N ILE A 73 -11.29 -14.67 -9.46
CA ILE A 73 -11.78 -14.15 -8.18
C ILE A 73 -11.89 -15.28 -7.15
N GLN A 74 -12.43 -16.44 -7.53
CA GLN A 74 -12.56 -17.58 -6.62
C GLN A 74 -11.19 -18.03 -6.09
N GLN A 75 -10.19 -18.16 -6.96
CA GLN A 75 -8.82 -18.52 -6.58
C GLN A 75 -8.21 -17.48 -5.64
N ILE A 76 -8.31 -16.19 -5.99
CA ILE A 76 -7.78 -15.09 -5.16
C ILE A 76 -8.45 -15.08 -3.79
N ARG A 77 -9.78 -15.26 -3.73
CA ARG A 77 -10.53 -15.35 -2.47
C ARG A 77 -10.00 -16.47 -1.59
N THR A 78 -9.81 -17.66 -2.15
CA THR A 78 -9.23 -18.79 -1.41
C THR A 78 -7.83 -18.45 -0.88
N TYR A 79 -6.99 -17.83 -1.72
CA TYR A 79 -5.63 -17.43 -1.33
C TYR A 79 -5.63 -16.47 -0.14
N VAL A 80 -6.40 -15.37 -0.24
CA VAL A 80 -6.43 -14.35 0.83
C VAL A 80 -7.18 -14.82 2.08
N ALA A 81 -8.23 -15.64 1.95
CA ALA A 81 -8.98 -16.18 3.08
C ALA A 81 -8.12 -17.11 3.96
N ARG A 82 -7.10 -17.73 3.36
CA ARG A 82 -6.10 -18.56 4.06
C ARG A 82 -4.90 -17.78 4.58
N GLY A 83 -4.98 -16.47 4.51
CA GLY A 83 -4.03 -15.57 5.14
C GLY A 83 -2.78 -15.28 4.35
N HIS A 84 -2.76 -15.64 3.07
CA HIS A 84 -1.66 -15.29 2.18
C HIS A 84 -1.81 -13.87 1.62
N GLY A 85 -0.68 -13.34 1.16
CA GLY A 85 -0.55 -11.99 0.63
C GLY A 85 0.23 -11.09 1.58
N ALA A 86 0.85 -10.04 1.03
CA ALA A 86 1.62 -9.09 1.82
C ALA A 86 0.74 -8.38 2.86
N THR A 87 1.32 -8.08 4.03
CA THR A 87 0.64 -7.39 5.15
C THR A 87 1.39 -6.17 5.67
N ASP A 88 2.66 -6.02 5.27
CA ASP A 88 3.53 -4.87 5.59
C ASP A 88 3.65 -3.88 4.42
N THR A 89 3.19 -4.30 3.24
CA THR A 89 3.19 -3.55 1.98
C THR A 89 1.89 -3.87 1.23
N PRO A 90 1.47 -3.04 0.26
CA PRO A 90 0.28 -3.33 -0.51
C PRO A 90 0.35 -4.72 -1.16
N PHE A 91 -0.67 -5.54 -0.95
CA PHE A 91 -0.78 -6.81 -1.63
C PHE A 91 -1.33 -6.60 -3.02
N ILE A 92 -0.47 -6.86 -4.01
CA ILE A 92 -0.78 -6.72 -5.44
C ILE A 92 -0.68 -8.10 -6.08
N MET A 93 -1.69 -8.46 -6.86
CA MET A 93 -1.71 -9.73 -7.57
C MET A 93 -2.37 -9.56 -8.94
N PHE A 94 -1.70 -10.08 -9.97
CA PHE A 94 -2.25 -10.13 -11.32
C PHE A 94 -2.65 -11.56 -11.67
N GLY A 95 -3.67 -11.71 -12.50
CA GLY A 95 -4.14 -13.03 -12.93
C GLY A 95 -4.73 -13.01 -14.32
N GLN A 96 -4.56 -14.12 -15.04
CA GLN A 96 -5.17 -14.34 -16.34
C GLN A 96 -5.80 -15.74 -16.45
N SER A 97 -7.01 -15.78 -17.02
CA SER A 97 -7.75 -17.01 -17.33
C SER A 97 -8.43 -16.87 -18.68
N GLY A 98 -7.87 -17.54 -19.70
CA GLY A 98 -8.27 -17.31 -21.09
C GLY A 98 -8.02 -15.86 -21.50
N GLN A 99 -9.09 -15.16 -21.89
CA GLN A 99 -9.06 -13.73 -22.25
C GLN A 99 -9.32 -12.80 -21.05
N ALA A 100 -9.68 -13.33 -19.89
CA ALA A 100 -9.86 -12.53 -18.67
C ALA A 100 -8.50 -12.16 -18.11
N ALA A 101 -8.21 -10.87 -17.96
CA ALA A 101 -7.11 -10.37 -17.13
C ALA A 101 -7.69 -9.63 -15.91
N LEU A 102 -7.02 -9.76 -14.77
CA LEU A 102 -7.41 -9.16 -13.50
C LEU A 102 -6.18 -8.65 -12.76
N GLY A 103 -6.30 -7.50 -12.10
CA GLY A 103 -5.36 -7.05 -11.08
C GLY A 103 -6.09 -6.71 -9.80
N LEU A 104 -5.48 -7.08 -8.68
CA LEU A 104 -5.91 -6.82 -7.31
C LEU A 104 -4.91 -5.86 -6.66
N TYR A 105 -5.43 -4.89 -5.91
CA TYR A 105 -4.68 -4.04 -4.99
C TYR A 105 -5.37 -4.07 -3.63
N ILE A 106 -4.63 -4.41 -2.58
CA ILE A 106 -5.06 -4.29 -1.19
C ILE A 106 -4.02 -3.47 -0.44
N GLY A 107 -4.38 -2.29 0.04
CA GLY A 107 -3.53 -1.51 0.93
C GLY A 107 -3.29 -2.25 2.25
N GLN A 108 -2.09 -2.13 2.80
CA GLN A 108 -1.63 -2.87 3.99
C GLN A 108 -2.36 -2.52 5.29
N GLY A 109 -3.11 -1.41 5.32
CA GLY A 109 -4.03 -1.05 6.40
C GLY A 109 -5.36 -1.83 6.37
N LEU A 110 -5.58 -2.66 5.35
CA LEU A 110 -6.73 -3.53 5.20
C LEU A 110 -6.35 -4.99 5.43
N LEU A 111 -7.25 -5.73 6.09
CA LEU A 111 -7.07 -7.15 6.34
C LEU A 111 -7.49 -7.98 5.10
N ASN A 112 -6.52 -8.60 4.42
CA ASN A 112 -6.70 -9.40 3.20
C ASN A 112 -7.87 -10.42 3.29
N GLN A 113 -7.93 -11.17 4.39
CA GLN A 113 -8.93 -12.20 4.67
C GLN A 113 -10.35 -11.61 4.71
N GLY A 114 -10.49 -10.41 5.29
CA GLY A 114 -11.77 -9.72 5.38
C GLY A 114 -12.32 -9.36 4.00
N LEU A 115 -11.45 -8.91 3.09
CA LEU A 115 -11.81 -8.52 1.72
C LEU A 115 -12.14 -9.72 0.82
N GLY A 116 -11.60 -10.90 1.12
CA GLY A 116 -11.99 -12.16 0.50
C GLY A 116 -13.48 -12.48 0.69
N GLU A 117 -14.00 -12.26 1.89
CA GLU A 117 -15.38 -12.56 2.28
C GLU A 117 -16.37 -11.41 2.07
N SER A 118 -15.88 -10.17 1.97
CA SER A 118 -16.68 -9.01 1.62
C SER A 118 -16.54 -8.66 0.14
N ALA A 119 -15.58 -7.81 -0.22
CA ALA A 119 -15.46 -7.19 -1.54
C ALA A 119 -15.40 -8.21 -2.69
N LEU A 120 -14.49 -9.18 -2.61
CA LEU A 120 -14.30 -10.16 -3.67
C LEU A 120 -15.51 -11.08 -3.84
N ARG A 121 -16.17 -11.44 -2.74
CA ARG A 121 -17.44 -12.20 -2.80
C ARG A 121 -18.55 -11.38 -3.45
N ILE A 122 -18.70 -10.10 -3.07
CA ILE A 122 -19.67 -9.19 -3.68
C ILE A 122 -19.44 -9.08 -5.18
N LEU A 123 -18.18 -8.88 -5.62
CA LEU A 123 -17.87 -8.82 -7.04
C LEU A 123 -18.29 -10.12 -7.73
N GLN A 124 -17.86 -11.28 -7.21
CA GLN A 124 -18.18 -12.60 -7.75
C GLN A 124 -19.70 -12.84 -7.92
N ASP A 125 -20.49 -12.49 -6.91
CA ASP A 125 -21.93 -12.75 -6.84
C ASP A 125 -22.77 -11.78 -7.69
N ASN A 126 -22.17 -10.69 -8.16
CA ASN A 126 -22.83 -9.64 -8.92
C ASN A 126 -22.36 -9.52 -10.38
N LEU A 127 -21.31 -10.24 -10.81
CA LEU A 127 -20.83 -10.18 -12.20
C LEU A 127 -21.94 -10.39 -13.24
N ASP A 128 -22.83 -11.37 -13.06
CA ASP A 128 -23.93 -11.62 -14.00
C ASP A 128 -25.10 -10.63 -13.86
N LYS A 129 -25.16 -9.90 -12.74
CA LYS A 129 -26.29 -9.02 -12.37
C LYS A 129 -26.09 -7.57 -12.79
N LEU A 130 -24.85 -7.17 -13.07
CA LEU A 130 -24.52 -5.79 -13.46
C LEU A 130 -25.23 -5.37 -14.76
N ASN A 131 -25.66 -6.31 -15.60
CA ASN A 131 -26.38 -6.08 -16.86
C ASN A 131 -25.74 -4.99 -17.74
N VAL A 132 -24.41 -4.98 -17.77
CA VAL A 132 -23.60 -4.04 -18.54
C VAL A 132 -22.71 -4.84 -19.50
N SER A 133 -22.71 -4.45 -20.77
CA SER A 133 -21.78 -5.01 -21.78
C SER A 133 -20.54 -4.12 -21.85
N THR A 134 -19.51 -4.44 -21.08
CA THR A 134 -18.27 -3.65 -21.03
C THR A 134 -17.04 -4.55 -21.15
N PRO A 135 -15.96 -4.10 -21.82
CA PRO A 135 -14.70 -4.84 -21.84
C PRO A 135 -13.85 -4.61 -20.59
N GLN A 136 -14.19 -3.60 -19.78
CA GLN A 136 -13.43 -3.18 -18.62
C GLN A 136 -14.34 -2.87 -17.43
N LEU A 137 -14.01 -3.47 -16.29
CA LEU A 137 -14.74 -3.29 -15.04
C LEU A 137 -13.74 -3.07 -13.92
N ALA A 138 -14.07 -2.22 -12.95
CA ALA A 138 -13.33 -2.20 -11.70
C ALA A 138 -14.26 -2.11 -10.49
N MET A 139 -13.79 -2.65 -9.36
CA MET A 139 -14.34 -2.45 -8.04
C MET A 139 -13.34 -1.67 -7.20
N GLN A 140 -13.79 -0.72 -6.38
CA GLN A 140 -12.91 0.00 -5.47
C GLN A 140 -13.56 0.31 -4.11
N LEU A 141 -12.73 0.33 -3.07
CA LEU A 141 -12.95 1.09 -1.84
C LEU A 141 -11.93 2.21 -1.86
N CYS A 142 -12.40 3.43 -2.10
CA CYS A 142 -11.58 4.62 -2.19
C CYS A 142 -12.44 5.85 -1.89
N GLY A 143 -11.84 6.91 -1.35
CA GLY A 143 -12.55 8.18 -1.14
C GLY A 143 -11.73 9.21 -0.41
N SER A 144 -12.36 10.34 -0.10
CA SER A 144 -11.75 11.39 0.73
C SER A 144 -11.39 10.85 2.11
N GLY A 145 -10.17 11.11 2.57
CA GLY A 145 -9.65 10.66 3.86
C GLY A 145 -9.05 9.25 3.85
N TYR A 146 -9.08 8.56 2.70
CA TYR A 146 -8.33 7.33 2.50
C TYR A 146 -6.94 7.66 1.97
N ASP A 147 -5.94 6.98 2.51
CA ASP A 147 -4.60 6.92 1.95
C ASP A 147 -4.39 5.60 1.20
N SER A 148 -3.25 5.46 0.53
CA SER A 148 -2.95 4.27 -0.27
C SER A 148 -2.96 2.98 0.55
N THR A 149 -2.79 3.06 1.87
CA THR A 149 -2.80 1.91 2.78
C THR A 149 -4.21 1.42 3.10
N HIS A 150 -5.24 2.26 2.90
CA HIS A 150 -6.65 1.90 3.14
C HIS A 150 -7.48 1.79 1.86
N VAL A 151 -6.85 1.80 0.68
CA VAL A 151 -7.53 1.60 -0.60
C VAL A 151 -7.58 0.10 -0.96
N PHE A 152 -8.72 -0.33 -1.50
CA PHE A 152 -8.87 -1.64 -2.15
C PHE A 152 -9.33 -1.43 -3.59
N GLY A 153 -8.83 -2.27 -4.49
CA GLY A 153 -9.22 -2.23 -5.89
C GLY A 153 -9.10 -3.57 -6.60
N VAL A 154 -10.04 -3.85 -7.50
CA VAL A 154 -9.93 -4.93 -8.49
C VAL A 154 -10.25 -4.36 -9.84
N ALA A 155 -9.34 -4.48 -10.81
CA ALA A 155 -9.57 -4.09 -12.20
C ALA A 155 -9.55 -5.33 -13.10
N VAL A 156 -10.45 -5.37 -14.08
CA VAL A 156 -10.68 -6.52 -14.94
C VAL A 156 -10.78 -6.08 -16.40
N MET A 157 -10.15 -6.85 -17.28
CA MET A 157 -10.13 -6.64 -18.73
C MET A 157 -10.56 -7.91 -19.49
N SER A 158 -11.24 -7.75 -20.62
CA SER A 158 -11.74 -8.84 -21.47
C SER A 158 -10.79 -9.28 -22.59
N ASN A 159 -9.67 -8.58 -22.80
CA ASN A 159 -8.75 -8.77 -23.92
C ASN A 159 -7.38 -9.34 -23.50
N GLY A 160 -7.21 -9.70 -22.23
CA GLY A 160 -5.96 -10.26 -21.70
C GLY A 160 -4.82 -9.26 -21.47
N THR A 161 -5.02 -7.96 -21.69
CA THR A 161 -3.98 -6.92 -21.49
C THR A 161 -3.96 -6.41 -20.06
N PHE A 162 -2.79 -6.02 -19.57
CA PHE A 162 -2.59 -5.52 -18.20
C PHE A 162 -2.40 -4.00 -18.09
N SER A 163 -2.13 -3.27 -19.16
CA SER A 163 -1.81 -1.83 -19.10
C SER A 163 -2.91 -1.00 -18.43
N PRO A 164 -4.21 -1.16 -18.77
CA PRO A 164 -5.28 -0.44 -18.05
C PRO A 164 -5.42 -0.87 -16.60
N ILE A 165 -5.06 -2.13 -16.29
CA ILE A 165 -5.06 -2.66 -14.92
C ILE A 165 -3.89 -2.04 -14.12
N GLN A 166 -2.71 -1.89 -14.72
CA GLN A 166 -1.57 -1.22 -14.11
C GLN A 166 -1.87 0.26 -13.85
N ASP A 167 -2.55 0.95 -14.77
CA ASP A 167 -2.98 2.34 -14.57
C ASP A 167 -3.98 2.47 -13.41
N ALA A 168 -4.92 1.52 -13.31
CA ALA A 168 -5.84 1.45 -12.18
C ALA A 168 -5.09 1.26 -10.85
N ILE A 169 -4.15 0.31 -10.80
CA ILE A 169 -3.38 0.03 -9.58
C ILE A 169 -2.46 1.19 -9.21
N LYS A 170 -1.79 1.84 -10.17
CA LYS A 170 -1.00 3.06 -9.91
C LYS A 170 -1.86 4.18 -9.35
N SER A 171 -3.11 4.31 -9.79
CA SER A 171 -4.05 5.31 -9.24
C SER A 171 -4.34 5.01 -7.77
N TRP A 172 -4.67 3.76 -7.43
CA TRP A 172 -4.92 3.34 -6.04
C TRP A 172 -3.68 3.44 -5.14
N ALA A 173 -2.51 3.06 -5.65
CA ALA A 173 -1.23 3.23 -4.96
C ALA A 173 -0.91 4.71 -4.67
N ASN A 174 -1.46 5.63 -5.48
CA ASN A 174 -1.39 7.07 -5.25
C ASN A 174 -2.62 7.64 -4.51
N ALA A 175 -3.39 6.79 -3.82
CA ALA A 175 -4.63 7.16 -3.12
C ALA A 175 -5.66 7.91 -3.98
N THR A 176 -5.67 7.66 -5.28
CA THR A 176 -6.55 8.30 -6.25
C THR A 176 -7.63 7.33 -6.70
N CYS A 177 -8.89 7.72 -6.56
CA CYS A 177 -10.02 6.91 -6.98
C CYS A 177 -10.20 6.94 -8.50
N LEU A 178 -10.62 5.82 -9.06
CA LEU A 178 -10.98 5.75 -10.47
C LEU A 178 -12.28 6.51 -10.71
N SER A 179 -12.35 7.17 -11.87
CA SER A 179 -13.56 7.80 -12.37
C SER A 179 -14.23 6.88 -13.38
N PHE A 180 -15.51 6.60 -13.21
CA PHE A 180 -16.28 5.70 -14.07
C PHE A 180 -17.32 6.46 -14.92
N ALA A 181 -17.69 5.90 -16.07
CA ALA A 181 -18.81 6.42 -16.85
C ALA A 181 -20.17 6.00 -16.25
N GLY A 182 -20.23 4.80 -15.67
CA GLY A 182 -21.33 4.33 -14.85
C GLY A 182 -20.81 3.52 -13.68
N SER A 183 -21.50 3.60 -12.55
CA SER A 183 -21.16 2.83 -11.36
C SER A 183 -22.38 2.49 -10.51
N THR A 184 -22.19 1.54 -9.61
CA THR A 184 -23.14 1.16 -8.56
C THR A 184 -22.39 0.86 -7.27
N THR A 185 -23.04 1.01 -6.13
CA THR A 185 -22.42 0.85 -4.81
C THR A 185 -23.04 -0.29 -4.03
N PHE A 186 -22.20 -1.08 -3.36
CA PHE A 186 -22.62 -2.19 -2.52
C PHE A 186 -22.18 -1.92 -1.07
N PRO A 187 -23.12 -1.75 -0.12
CA PRO A 187 -22.80 -1.61 1.29
C PRO A 187 -22.29 -2.94 1.85
N SER A 188 -21.24 -2.87 2.66
CA SER A 188 -20.65 -4.05 3.31
C SER A 188 -19.77 -3.63 4.49
N GLU A 189 -18.90 -4.54 4.92
CA GLU A 189 -17.92 -4.34 5.97
C GLU A 189 -16.52 -4.65 5.45
N ALA A 190 -15.55 -3.86 5.90
CA ALA A 190 -14.13 -4.11 5.71
C ALA A 190 -13.44 -4.11 7.08
N LYS A 191 -12.42 -4.96 7.23
CA LYS A 191 -11.62 -5.03 8.45
C LYS A 191 -10.33 -4.25 8.23
N PHE A 192 -10.09 -3.25 9.07
CA PHE A 192 -8.91 -2.41 9.00
C PHE A 192 -7.90 -2.86 10.04
N SER A 193 -6.69 -3.22 9.62
CA SER A 193 -5.57 -3.59 10.50
C SER A 193 -4.95 -2.36 11.17
N THR A 194 -5.09 -1.18 10.54
CA THR A 194 -4.70 0.11 11.10
C THR A 194 -5.86 1.10 11.06
N PRO A 195 -5.92 2.08 11.97
CA PRO A 195 -6.99 3.09 11.92
C PRO A 195 -6.79 4.05 10.75
N LEU A 196 -7.90 4.49 10.14
CA LEU A 196 -7.89 5.63 9.22
C LEU A 196 -7.46 6.91 9.93
N LEU A 197 -6.64 7.72 9.25
CA LEU A 197 -6.19 9.01 9.77
C LEU A 197 -7.24 10.09 9.45
N TYR A 198 -8.19 10.29 10.37
CA TYR A 198 -9.16 11.37 10.25
C TYR A 198 -8.59 12.70 10.75
N THR A 199 -8.77 13.77 9.97
CA THR A 199 -8.31 15.14 10.30
C THR A 199 -9.22 15.91 11.25
N ASN A 200 -10.30 15.30 11.76
CA ASN A 200 -11.16 15.94 12.75
C ASN A 200 -10.41 16.14 14.07
N ALA A 201 -9.95 17.37 14.25
CA ALA A 201 -9.10 17.88 15.33
C ALA A 201 -9.68 17.77 16.76
N THR A 202 -10.75 17.01 16.99
CA THR A 202 -11.34 16.78 18.32
C THR A 202 -10.75 15.59 19.06
N LEU A 203 -10.01 14.69 18.39
CA LEU A 203 -9.41 13.51 19.05
C LEU A 203 -8.11 13.77 19.81
N LEU A 204 -7.53 14.97 19.71
CA LEU A 204 -6.41 15.38 20.59
C LEU A 204 -6.84 15.67 22.04
N HIS A 205 -8.13 15.50 22.37
CA HIS A 205 -8.63 15.59 23.74
C HIS A 205 -8.80 14.26 24.48
N HIS A 206 -8.34 13.14 23.92
CA HIS A 206 -8.11 11.99 24.79
C HIS A 206 -6.99 12.36 25.77
N ASN A 207 -7.31 12.31 27.07
CA ASN A 207 -6.40 12.43 28.21
C ASN A 207 -5.28 11.37 28.09
N SER A 208 -4.35 11.58 27.16
CA SER A 208 -3.00 11.12 27.32
C SER A 208 -2.48 11.95 28.46
N THR A 209 -2.39 11.33 29.64
CA THR A 209 -1.48 11.80 30.68
C THR A 209 -0.20 12.18 29.96
N GLN A 210 0.12 13.47 29.95
CA GLN A 210 1.42 13.95 29.53
C GLN A 210 2.44 13.16 30.33
N THR A 211 2.94 12.07 29.76
CA THR A 211 4.17 11.48 30.22
C THR A 211 5.22 12.46 29.70
N ASN A 212 5.42 13.52 30.49
CA ASN A 212 6.62 14.31 30.47
C ASN A 212 7.76 13.35 30.76
N PHE A 213 8.22 12.61 29.75
CA PHE A 213 9.51 11.97 29.78
C PHE A 213 10.56 13.06 29.57
N THR A 214 10.65 13.98 30.53
CA THR A 214 11.92 14.63 30.82
C THR A 214 12.83 13.53 31.37
N LEU A 215 13.57 12.86 30.48
CA LEU A 215 14.73 12.09 30.90
C LEU A 215 15.68 13.08 31.58
N ARG A 216 15.64 13.12 32.91
CA ARG A 216 16.63 13.81 33.74
C ARG A 216 17.97 13.16 33.44
N ALA A 217 18.75 13.81 32.57
CA ALA A 217 20.17 13.54 32.43
C ALA A 217 20.79 13.72 33.83
N ARG A 218 21.21 12.60 34.45
CA ARG A 218 21.97 12.64 35.70
C ARG A 218 23.29 13.32 35.40
N THR A 219 23.44 14.55 35.87
CA THR A 219 24.69 15.31 35.83
C THR A 219 25.73 14.60 36.72
N LEU A 220 26.59 13.78 36.12
CA LEU A 220 27.92 13.55 36.67
C LEU A 220 28.79 14.71 36.23
N GLN A 221 29.11 15.59 37.19
CA GLN A 221 30.07 16.66 37.01
C GLN A 221 31.45 16.08 36.69
N GLN A 222 31.85 16.12 35.43
CA GLN A 222 33.26 16.16 35.07
C GLN A 222 33.50 17.34 34.13
N ARG A 223 34.16 18.36 34.71
CA ARG A 223 34.71 19.50 33.99
C ARG A 223 35.74 19.02 32.98
N SER A 224 35.45 19.21 31.70
CA SER A 224 36.47 19.41 30.67
C SER A 224 35.84 20.20 29.52
N LYS A 225 36.27 21.47 29.37
CA LYS A 225 35.87 22.36 28.28
C LYS A 225 36.53 21.86 26.98
N THR A 226 35.77 21.12 26.19
CA THR A 226 35.93 21.13 24.73
C THR A 226 34.55 21.38 24.16
N HIS A 227 34.41 22.39 23.30
CA HIS A 227 33.18 22.64 22.55
C HIS A 227 33.08 21.58 21.44
N GLN A 228 32.88 20.32 21.80
CA GLN A 228 32.38 19.33 20.86
C GLN A 228 30.87 19.50 20.81
N LEU A 229 30.37 20.00 19.69
CA LEU A 229 28.95 19.99 19.35
C LEU A 229 28.46 18.55 19.54
N GLN A 230 27.71 18.28 20.61
CA GLN A 230 27.12 16.97 20.79
C GLN A 230 26.20 16.70 19.61
N ARG A 231 26.41 15.55 18.95
CA ARG A 231 25.52 15.07 17.90
C ARG A 231 24.10 15.11 18.46
N ARG A 232 23.22 15.90 17.84
CA ARG A 232 21.80 15.89 18.21
C ARG A 232 21.32 14.45 18.09
N ALA A 233 20.54 14.00 19.07
CA ALA A 233 19.90 12.69 18.97
C ALA A 233 19.05 12.63 17.69
N ASP A 234 18.92 11.42 17.14
CA ASP A 234 18.04 11.18 16.01
C ASP A 234 16.57 11.35 16.44
N CYS A 235 15.73 11.90 15.58
CA CYS A 235 14.30 12.01 15.84
C CYS A 235 13.62 10.64 15.63
N ARG A 236 12.52 10.38 16.35
CA ARG A 236 11.58 9.33 15.96
C ARG A 236 10.91 9.76 14.66
N THR A 237 10.76 8.85 13.70
CA THR A 237 10.16 9.15 12.39
C THR A 237 8.86 8.41 12.14
N VAL A 238 8.11 8.89 11.15
CA VAL A 238 7.09 8.14 10.41
C VAL A 238 7.36 8.30 8.91
N GLN A 239 6.84 7.38 8.10
CA GLN A 239 6.87 7.48 6.65
C GLN A 239 5.57 8.08 6.10
N VAL A 240 5.73 8.84 5.02
CA VAL A 240 4.64 9.39 4.22
C VAL A 240 4.00 8.31 3.36
N GLU A 241 2.69 8.12 3.52
CA GLU A 241 1.88 7.33 2.59
C GLU A 241 1.26 8.24 1.53
N ALA A 242 0.99 7.73 0.34
CA ALA A 242 0.26 8.52 -0.66
C ALA A 242 -1.15 8.84 -0.14
N GLY A 243 -1.60 10.09 -0.33
CA GLY A 243 -2.85 10.59 0.25
C GLY A 243 -2.72 11.17 1.66
N ASN A 244 -1.58 11.02 2.35
CA ASN A 244 -1.32 11.72 3.62
C ASN A 244 -0.72 13.11 3.36
N GLY A 245 -1.32 14.14 3.95
CA GLY A 245 -0.73 15.46 4.12
C GLY A 245 -0.11 15.63 5.51
N CYS A 246 0.37 16.84 5.81
CA CYS A 246 0.94 17.17 7.12
C CYS A 246 -0.05 17.02 8.28
N ALA A 247 -1.36 17.18 8.03
CA ALA A 247 -2.38 16.99 9.05
C ALA A 247 -2.47 15.52 9.48
N GLU A 248 -2.51 14.60 8.52
CA GLU A 248 -2.53 13.16 8.74
C GLU A 248 -1.22 12.68 9.38
N LEU A 249 -0.07 13.20 8.91
CA LEU A 249 1.23 12.90 9.50
C LEU A 249 1.36 13.37 10.95
N ALA A 250 0.78 14.52 11.30
CA ALA A 250 0.73 14.97 12.69
C ALA A 250 -0.07 14.00 13.58
N VAL A 251 -1.21 13.51 13.08
CA VAL A 251 -2.01 12.47 13.76
C VAL A 251 -1.20 11.17 13.90
N LYS A 252 -0.55 10.71 12.82
CA LYS A 252 0.33 9.51 12.82
C LYS A 252 1.48 9.65 13.81
N CYS A 253 2.01 10.87 13.97
CA CYS A 253 3.02 11.19 14.97
C CYS A 253 2.48 11.29 16.42
N GLY A 254 1.17 11.44 16.60
CA GLY A 254 0.53 11.69 17.90
C GLY A 254 0.80 13.10 18.44
N ILE A 255 0.93 14.10 17.55
CA ILE A 255 1.23 15.50 17.91
C ILE A 255 0.27 16.49 17.24
N THR A 256 0.29 17.75 17.67
CA THR A 256 -0.49 18.80 17.03
C THR A 256 0.12 19.18 15.67
N PRO A 257 -0.69 19.67 14.70
CA PRO A 257 -0.15 20.20 13.44
C PRO A 257 0.92 21.28 13.64
N TYR A 258 0.72 22.17 14.62
CA TYR A 258 1.72 23.19 14.98
C TYR A 258 3.08 22.58 15.39
N ASN A 259 3.05 21.53 16.22
CA ASN A 259 4.30 20.85 16.62
C ASN A 259 4.92 20.10 15.44
N PHE A 260 4.12 19.51 14.56
CA PHE A 260 4.60 18.86 13.36
C PHE A 260 5.33 19.85 12.43
N ASP A 261 4.72 21.01 12.16
CA ASP A 261 5.31 22.06 11.32
C ASP A 261 6.59 22.61 11.93
N ARG A 262 6.65 22.74 13.25
CA ARG A 262 7.85 23.18 13.96
C ARG A 262 9.01 22.18 13.81
N LEU A 263 8.71 20.89 13.81
CA LEU A 263 9.70 19.82 13.65
C LEU A 263 10.12 19.64 12.20
N ASN A 264 9.22 19.90 11.25
CA ASN A 264 9.42 19.68 9.82
C ASN A 264 9.09 20.94 8.99
N PRO A 265 9.83 22.05 9.18
CA PRO A 265 9.48 23.31 8.54
C PRO A 265 9.60 23.23 7.02
N GLY A 266 8.52 23.61 6.31
CA GLY A 266 8.52 23.83 4.87
C GLY A 266 8.31 22.60 3.98
N ILE A 267 7.98 21.43 4.54
CA ILE A 267 7.89 20.18 3.74
C ILE A 267 6.49 19.89 3.17
N CYS A 268 5.43 20.53 3.68
CA CYS A 268 4.04 20.14 3.41
C CYS A 268 3.58 20.26 1.95
N GLY A 269 4.31 21.02 1.11
CA GLY A 269 4.04 21.15 -0.32
C GLY A 269 4.87 20.21 -1.21
N SER A 270 5.76 19.41 -0.62
CA SER A 270 6.73 18.58 -1.34
C SER A 270 6.90 17.22 -0.67
N LEU A 271 5.83 16.69 -0.08
CA LEU A 271 5.82 15.36 0.49
C LEU A 271 5.86 14.32 -0.62
N HIS A 272 6.70 13.31 -0.45
CA HIS A 272 6.80 12.17 -1.36
C HIS A 272 6.48 10.87 -0.62
N PRO A 273 5.80 9.89 -1.25
CA PRO A 273 5.63 8.57 -0.66
C PRO A 273 6.95 7.96 -0.20
N LYS A 274 6.91 7.21 0.91
CA LYS A 274 8.04 6.60 1.63
C LYS A 274 9.07 7.54 2.24
N GLN A 275 8.95 8.85 2.04
CA GLN A 275 9.79 9.85 2.72
C GLN A 275 9.63 9.75 4.24
N HIS A 276 10.74 9.87 4.97
CA HIS A 276 10.73 9.95 6.43
C HIS A 276 10.58 11.39 6.92
N VAL A 277 9.76 11.60 7.94
CA VAL A 277 9.55 12.89 8.62
C VAL A 277 9.67 12.72 10.14
N CYS A 278 10.09 13.77 10.85
CA CYS A 278 10.32 13.72 12.29
C CYS A 278 9.03 13.91 13.12
N CYS A 279 8.83 13.07 14.13
CA CYS A 279 7.77 13.21 15.14
C CYS A 279 8.27 13.74 16.49
N THR A 280 9.59 13.84 16.68
CA THR A 280 10.23 14.38 17.89
C THR A 280 11.35 15.35 17.52
N GLU A 281 11.84 16.12 18.49
CA GLU A 281 13.07 16.90 18.31
C GLU A 281 14.24 15.96 18.03
N GLY A 282 15.13 16.38 17.11
CA GLY A 282 16.29 15.60 16.71
C GLY A 282 16.72 15.89 15.28
N THR A 283 17.62 15.07 14.77
CA THR A 283 18.00 15.06 13.34
C THR A 283 17.30 13.90 12.66
N LEU A 284 16.87 14.07 11.41
CA LEU A 284 16.34 12.95 10.63
C LEU A 284 17.44 11.86 10.48
N PRO A 285 17.16 10.60 10.85
CA PRO A 285 18.12 9.52 10.66
C PRO A 285 18.53 9.36 9.19
N ASP A 286 19.71 8.82 8.98
CA ASP A 286 20.17 8.37 7.67
C ASP A 286 19.72 6.92 7.45
N PHE A 287 18.75 6.72 6.56
CA PHE A 287 18.14 5.41 6.28
C PHE A 287 18.89 4.61 5.21
N ARG A 288 20.10 5.03 4.82
CA ARG A 288 20.89 4.29 3.83
C ARG A 288 21.21 2.87 4.30
N PRO A 289 20.93 1.84 3.48
CA PRO A 289 21.27 0.46 3.81
C PRO A 289 22.76 0.31 4.05
N LYS A 290 23.10 -0.48 5.07
CA LYS A 290 24.50 -0.81 5.37
C LYS A 290 24.91 -2.05 4.59
N PRO A 291 26.19 -2.17 4.18
CA PRO A 291 26.71 -3.40 3.63
C PRO A 291 26.45 -4.59 4.56
N LYS A 292 26.34 -5.78 3.97
CA LYS A 292 26.25 -7.04 4.72
C LYS A 292 27.51 -7.26 5.55
N ALA A 293 27.43 -8.14 6.54
CA ALA A 293 28.55 -8.45 7.43
C ALA A 293 29.79 -9.01 6.71
N ASP A 294 29.58 -9.64 5.54
CA ASP A 294 30.64 -10.16 4.67
C ASP A 294 31.29 -9.08 3.77
N GLY A 295 30.83 -7.82 3.88
CA GLY A 295 31.29 -6.69 3.09
C GLY A 295 30.64 -6.55 1.72
N SER A 296 29.74 -7.45 1.33
CA SER A 296 28.97 -7.32 0.10
C SER A 296 27.88 -6.23 0.23
N CYS A 297 27.44 -5.71 -0.92
CA CYS A 297 26.39 -4.70 -0.94
C CYS A 297 25.09 -5.24 -0.33
N PHE A 298 24.31 -4.34 0.27
CA PHE A 298 22.92 -4.65 0.60
C PHE A 298 22.18 -4.96 -0.70
N ASP A 299 21.45 -6.06 -0.72
CA ASP A 299 20.57 -6.45 -1.82
C ASP A 299 19.12 -6.22 -1.43
N TYR A 300 18.34 -5.75 -2.40
CA TYR A 300 16.92 -5.49 -2.23
C TYR A 300 16.16 -6.10 -3.40
N SER A 301 15.11 -6.87 -3.09
CA SER A 301 14.20 -7.38 -4.11
C SER A 301 13.04 -6.41 -4.28
N VAL A 302 13.02 -5.76 -5.45
CA VAL A 302 11.99 -4.79 -5.87
C VAL A 302 10.60 -5.42 -5.74
N LYS A 303 9.69 -4.69 -5.10
CA LYS A 303 8.28 -5.03 -4.92
C LYS A 303 7.41 -4.42 -6.02
N PRO A 304 6.16 -4.86 -6.20
CA PRO A 304 5.31 -4.41 -7.30
C PRO A 304 5.10 -2.89 -7.38
N ASP A 305 4.96 -2.20 -6.24
CA ASP A 305 4.79 -0.75 -6.14
C ASP A 305 6.10 0.03 -5.89
N ASP A 306 7.25 -0.62 -6.10
CA ASP A 306 8.52 0.11 -6.03
C ASP A 306 8.85 0.82 -7.34
N ASN A 307 9.41 2.00 -7.17
CA ASN A 307 10.10 2.74 -8.22
C ASN A 307 11.33 3.42 -7.62
N CYS A 308 12.23 3.92 -8.47
CA CYS A 308 13.48 4.51 -8.01
C CYS A 308 13.26 5.73 -7.10
N ALA A 309 12.20 6.51 -7.32
CA ALA A 309 11.91 7.68 -6.48
C ALA A 309 11.46 7.28 -5.07
N ASN A 310 10.56 6.29 -4.96
CA ASN A 310 10.09 5.76 -3.69
C ASN A 310 11.24 5.11 -2.89
N LEU A 311 12.08 4.31 -3.55
CA LEU A 311 13.25 3.70 -2.90
C LEU A 311 14.30 4.73 -2.49
N ALA A 312 14.50 5.79 -3.28
CA ALA A 312 15.37 6.89 -2.94
C ALA A 312 14.87 7.63 -1.68
N ALA A 313 13.56 7.90 -1.60
CA ALA A 313 12.93 8.52 -0.43
C ALA A 313 13.02 7.62 0.82
N GLU A 314 12.74 6.32 0.67
CA GLU A 314 12.79 5.32 1.74
C GLU A 314 14.18 5.20 2.36
N TYR A 315 15.21 5.16 1.50
CA TYR A 315 16.59 4.91 1.92
C TYR A 315 17.44 6.17 2.08
N SER A 316 16.84 7.37 2.04
CA SER A 316 17.59 8.64 2.15
C SER A 316 18.70 8.76 1.09
N MET A 317 18.42 8.34 -0.14
CA MET A 317 19.34 8.31 -1.27
C MET A 317 18.87 9.23 -2.40
N LYS A 318 19.75 9.50 -3.37
CA LYS A 318 19.33 10.06 -4.66
C LYS A 318 19.03 8.93 -5.63
N VAL A 319 18.08 9.15 -6.53
CA VAL A 319 17.81 8.25 -7.66
C VAL A 319 19.09 7.94 -8.45
N THR A 320 19.93 8.95 -8.69
CA THR A 320 21.21 8.80 -9.38
C THR A 320 22.19 7.88 -8.65
N ASP A 321 22.11 7.80 -7.32
CA ASP A 321 22.95 6.89 -6.54
C ASP A 321 22.48 5.44 -6.76
N ILE A 322 21.15 5.21 -6.71
CA ILE A 322 20.54 3.91 -7.01
C ILE A 322 20.93 3.45 -8.42
N GLU A 323 20.74 4.29 -9.43
CA GLU A 323 21.12 3.97 -10.81
C GLU A 323 22.61 3.66 -10.94
N THR A 324 23.47 4.41 -10.24
CA THR A 324 24.92 4.20 -10.28
C THR A 324 25.35 2.89 -9.66
N PHE A 325 24.72 2.49 -8.55
CA PHE A 325 25.04 1.24 -7.86
C PHE A 325 24.54 -0.01 -8.61
N ASN A 326 23.56 0.13 -9.51
CA ASN A 326 22.91 -0.98 -10.21
C ASN A 326 23.23 -1.05 -11.72
N LYS A 327 24.32 -0.41 -12.18
CA LYS A 327 24.71 -0.41 -13.61
C LYS A 327 25.03 -1.79 -14.19
N ASN A 328 25.41 -2.75 -13.34
CA ASN A 328 25.90 -4.07 -13.75
C ASN A 328 25.16 -5.22 -13.03
N THR A 329 23.91 -5.01 -12.66
CA THR A 329 23.07 -5.95 -11.90
C THR A 329 21.87 -6.44 -12.70
#